data_AF-A0A6D2G8H8-F1
#
_entry.id   AF-A0A6D2G8H8-F1
#
_cell.length_a   1.000
_cell.length_b   1.000
_cell.length_c   1.000
_cell.angle_alpha   90.00
_cell.angle_beta   90.00
_cell.angle_gamma   90.00
#
_symmetry.space_group_name_H-M   'P 1'
#
loop_
_entity.id
_entity.type
_entity.pdbx_description
1 polymer ?
#
loop_
_entity_poly.entity_id
_entity_poly.type
_entity_poly.pdbx_seq_one_letter_code
_entity_poly.pdbx_strand_id
1 'polypeptide(L)'
;MSWQHFKQTWLIKFWAAGPCGDRSRYSLYYYFGITGTFWAVTGEFTRWGGQILQLLGVHAEQWGYYKLIHLEGTPLTRIDGMMILGMFGGCFAAALWANNVKLRMPRSRIRIVQAVVGGMIAGFGARLAMGCNLAAFFTGIPQFSLHAWFFALATAIGSWFGARFTLLPMFRIPVKMQKVSAASPLTQKPDQARRRFRLGMLVFIGMMAGRY
;
A
#
# COMPACT_ATOMS: atom_id res chain seq x y z
N MET A 1 18.66 23.25 -15.78
CA MET A 1 18.79 21.79 -15.57
C MET A 1 18.15 21.06 -16.75
N SER A 2 18.86 20.13 -17.40
CA SER A 2 18.26 19.36 -18.51
C SER A 2 17.17 18.41 -17.99
N TRP A 3 16.10 18.22 -18.77
CA TRP A 3 14.99 17.34 -18.40
C TRP A 3 15.43 15.90 -18.09
N GLN A 4 16.48 15.42 -18.76
CA GLN A 4 17.06 14.11 -18.52
C GLN A 4 17.73 14.02 -17.14
N HIS A 5 18.44 15.09 -16.72
CA HIS A 5 19.06 15.17 -15.40
C HIS A 5 18.02 15.21 -14.28
N PHE A 6 16.92 15.94 -14.48
CA PHE A 6 15.79 15.97 -13.54
C PHE A 6 15.18 14.56 -13.39
N LYS A 7 14.91 13.89 -14.51
CA LYS A 7 14.29 12.57 -14.52
C LYS A 7 15.16 11.52 -13.83
N GLN A 8 16.47 11.49 -14.11
CA GLN A 8 17.36 10.52 -13.48
C GLN A 8 17.48 10.76 -11.96
N THR A 9 17.66 12.02 -11.56
CA THR A 9 17.89 12.38 -10.16
C THR A 9 16.67 12.17 -9.27
N TRP A 10 15.47 12.52 -9.76
CA TRP A 10 14.27 12.57 -8.92
C TRP A 10 13.27 11.43 -9.17
N LEU A 11 13.19 10.88 -10.39
CA LEU A 11 12.16 9.90 -10.75
C LEU A 11 12.67 8.45 -10.85
N ILE A 12 13.97 8.25 -11.12
CA ILE A 12 14.52 6.91 -11.42
C ILE A 12 15.48 6.43 -10.33
N LYS A 13 16.33 7.32 -9.78
CA LYS A 13 17.32 6.93 -8.77
C LYS A 13 16.64 6.40 -7.50
N PHE A 14 17.22 5.35 -6.91
CA PHE A 14 16.82 4.89 -5.58
C PHE A 14 17.09 5.99 -4.56
N TRP A 15 16.04 6.39 -3.86
CA TRP A 15 16.13 7.39 -2.81
C TRP A 15 16.65 6.75 -1.52
N ALA A 16 17.48 7.50 -0.79
CA ALA A 16 17.93 7.06 0.52
C ALA A 16 16.74 6.99 1.51
N ALA A 17 16.75 5.98 2.38
CA ALA A 17 15.63 5.70 3.28
C ALA A 17 15.33 6.87 4.26
N GLY A 18 16.37 7.55 4.76
CA GLY A 18 16.22 8.69 5.68
C GLY A 18 15.39 9.85 5.07
N PRO A 19 15.86 10.47 3.98
CA PRO A 19 15.12 11.56 3.31
C PRO A 19 13.70 11.19 2.88
N CYS A 20 13.46 9.93 2.49
CA CYS A 20 12.11 9.44 2.20
C CYS A 20 11.22 9.39 3.43
N GLY A 21 11.76 8.94 4.57
CA GLY A 21 11.05 8.91 5.84
C GLY A 21 10.62 10.31 6.28
N ASP A 22 11.54 11.27 6.26
CA ASP A 22 11.25 12.66 6.66
C ASP A 22 10.20 13.30 5.76
N ARG A 23 10.33 13.15 4.44
CA ARG A 23 9.34 13.67 3.49
C ARG A 23 7.95 13.07 3.69
N SER A 24 7.88 11.79 4.02
CA SER A 24 6.61 11.10 4.32
C SER A 24 5.98 11.65 5.60
N ARG A 25 6.79 11.93 6.65
CA ARG A 25 6.32 12.60 7.87
C ARG A 25 5.72 13.97 7.57
N TYR A 26 6.45 14.82 6.83
CA TYR A 26 5.94 16.14 6.45
C TYR A 26 4.61 16.05 5.69
N SER A 27 4.53 15.16 4.70
CA SER A 27 3.28 14.96 3.94
C SER A 27 2.12 14.54 4.83
N LEU A 28 2.38 13.72 5.85
CA LEU A 28 1.36 13.29 6.81
C LEU A 28 0.91 14.42 7.73
N TYR A 29 1.84 15.25 8.21
CA TYR A 29 1.52 16.44 9.00
C TYR A 29 0.65 17.42 8.21
N TYR A 30 1.01 17.68 6.94
CA TYR A 30 0.18 18.50 6.06
C TYR A 30 -1.21 17.90 5.85
N TYR A 31 -1.30 16.59 5.63
CA TYR A 31 -2.58 15.90 5.49
C TYR A 31 -3.45 16.05 6.74
N PHE A 32 -2.87 15.83 7.91
CA PHE A 32 -3.56 15.99 9.19
C PHE A 32 -4.03 17.44 9.40
N GLY A 33 -3.19 18.43 9.09
CA GLY A 33 -3.53 19.85 9.23
C GLY A 33 -4.67 20.31 8.31
N ILE A 34 -4.79 19.74 7.10
CA ILE A 34 -5.83 20.11 6.13
C ILE A 34 -7.15 19.37 6.39
N THR A 35 -7.08 18.08 6.71
CA THR A 35 -8.28 17.23 6.79
C THR A 35 -8.79 17.04 8.22
N GLY A 36 -8.00 17.35 9.24
CA GLY A 36 -8.30 17.02 10.64
C GLY A 36 -8.32 15.52 10.94
N THR A 37 -7.95 14.69 9.96
CA THR A 37 -8.02 13.23 10.04
C THR A 37 -6.64 12.60 9.85
N PHE A 38 -6.42 11.46 10.50
CA PHE A 38 -5.18 10.70 10.37
C PHE A 38 -5.20 9.88 9.07
N TRP A 39 -4.02 9.62 8.49
CA TRP A 39 -3.93 8.73 7.32
C TRP A 39 -4.19 7.28 7.73
N ALA A 40 -5.46 6.90 7.74
CA ALA A 40 -5.94 5.59 8.12
C ALA A 40 -6.59 4.88 6.94
N VAL A 41 -6.08 3.69 6.62
CA VAL A 41 -6.51 2.91 5.46
C VAL A 41 -7.45 1.74 5.86
N THR A 42 -7.34 1.26 7.10
CA THR A 42 -8.09 0.11 7.62
C THR A 42 -9.60 0.37 7.69
N GLY A 43 -10.01 1.59 8.05
CA GLY A 43 -11.41 1.96 8.20
C GLY A 43 -12.19 1.84 6.89
N GLU A 44 -11.67 2.45 5.83
CA GLU A 44 -12.29 2.41 4.50
C GLU A 44 -12.30 1.04 3.87
N PHE A 45 -11.21 0.25 3.97
CA PHE A 45 -11.26 -1.13 3.46
C PHE A 45 -12.31 -1.97 4.17
N THR A 46 -12.56 -1.70 5.46
CA THR A 46 -13.65 -2.37 6.19
C THR A 46 -15.03 -1.91 5.69
N ARG A 47 -15.19 -0.63 5.36
CA ARG A 47 -16.42 -0.08 4.77
C ARG A 47 -16.67 -0.65 3.37
N TRP A 48 -15.65 -0.76 2.53
CA TRP A 48 -15.74 -1.40 1.21
C TRP A 48 -16.13 -2.88 1.35
N GLY A 49 -15.54 -3.59 2.31
CA GLY A 49 -15.94 -4.97 2.63
C GLY A 49 -17.41 -5.07 3.06
N GLY A 50 -17.88 -4.12 3.88
CA GLY A 50 -19.29 -4.03 4.28
C GLY A 50 -20.23 -3.77 3.10
N GLN A 51 -19.87 -2.86 2.19
CA GLN A 51 -20.64 -2.59 0.97
C GLN A 51 -20.69 -3.80 0.03
N ILE A 52 -19.59 -4.54 -0.11
CA ILE A 52 -19.58 -5.80 -0.87
C ILE A 52 -20.53 -6.82 -0.23
N LEU A 53 -20.55 -6.93 1.11
CA LEU A 53 -21.47 -7.81 1.82
C LEU A 53 -22.94 -7.41 1.64
N GLN A 54 -23.23 -6.10 1.62
CA GLN A 54 -24.57 -5.58 1.30
C GLN A 54 -24.99 -5.95 -0.13
N LEU A 55 -24.09 -5.82 -1.11
CA LEU A 55 -24.35 -6.21 -2.49
C LEU A 55 -24.62 -7.71 -2.63
N LEU A 56 -24.05 -8.53 -1.75
CA LEU A 56 -24.32 -9.97 -1.66
C LEU A 56 -25.59 -10.31 -0.84
N GLY A 57 -26.37 -9.31 -0.43
CA GLY A 57 -27.64 -9.48 0.28
C GLY A 57 -27.52 -9.65 1.80
N VAL A 58 -26.34 -9.45 2.38
CA VAL A 58 -26.14 -9.50 3.84
C VAL A 58 -26.40 -8.12 4.43
N HIS A 59 -27.32 -8.01 5.39
CA HIS A 59 -27.63 -6.77 6.12
C HIS A 59 -26.51 -6.38 7.11
N ALA A 60 -25.30 -6.16 6.60
CA ALA A 60 -24.11 -5.80 7.38
C ALA A 60 -24.30 -4.48 8.16
N GLU A 61 -25.23 -3.60 7.75
CA GLU A 61 -25.58 -2.35 8.46
C GLU A 61 -26.07 -2.57 9.89
N GLN A 62 -26.71 -3.72 10.13
CA GLN A 62 -27.32 -4.00 11.42
C GLN A 62 -26.28 -4.42 12.47
N TRP A 63 -25.08 -4.82 12.05
CA TRP A 63 -24.02 -5.25 12.96
C TRP A 63 -23.51 -4.04 13.75
N GLY A 64 -23.36 -4.19 15.07
CA GLY A 64 -22.98 -3.09 15.96
C GLY A 64 -21.69 -2.37 15.53
N TYR A 65 -20.77 -3.10 14.91
CA TYR A 65 -19.55 -2.55 14.34
C TYR A 65 -19.78 -1.59 13.17
N TYR A 66 -20.70 -1.94 12.27
CA TYR A 66 -21.02 -1.15 11.09
C TYR A 66 -21.88 0.07 11.41
N LYS A 67 -22.63 0.02 12.51
CA LYS A 67 -23.30 1.18 13.11
C LYS A 67 -22.29 2.21 13.65
N LEU A 68 -21.21 1.77 14.29
CA LEU A 68 -20.15 2.65 14.81
C LEU A 68 -19.34 3.34 13.72
N ILE A 69 -19.14 2.71 12.56
CA ILE A 69 -18.31 3.27 11.49
C ILE A 69 -19.10 3.99 10.39
N HIS A 70 -20.43 4.01 10.48
CA HIS A 70 -21.41 4.56 9.53
C HIS A 70 -21.15 4.19 8.07
N LEU A 71 -21.97 3.30 7.49
CA LEU A 71 -21.84 2.87 6.08
C LEU A 71 -22.35 3.87 5.04
N GLU A 72 -22.71 5.09 5.45
CA GLU A 72 -23.31 6.11 4.60
C GLU A 72 -22.34 6.77 3.60
N GLY A 73 -22.65 6.67 2.30
CA GLY A 73 -21.91 7.36 1.23
C GLY A 73 -20.90 6.48 0.49
N THR A 74 -20.40 7.01 -0.65
CA THR A 74 -19.49 6.30 -1.55
C THR A 74 -18.02 6.58 -1.22
N PRO A 75 -17.06 5.77 -1.71
CA PRO A 75 -15.63 6.03 -1.52
C PRO A 75 -15.18 7.40 -2.07
N LEU A 76 -15.95 8.00 -2.97
CA LEU A 76 -15.66 9.30 -3.58
C LEU A 76 -16.13 10.49 -2.72
N THR A 77 -17.15 10.29 -1.89
CA THR A 77 -17.67 11.35 -1.01
C THR A 77 -16.91 11.45 0.30
N ARG A 78 -16.10 10.43 0.65
CA ARG A 78 -15.35 10.36 1.90
C ARG A 78 -13.89 10.76 1.71
N ILE A 79 -13.36 11.50 2.68
CA ILE A 79 -11.96 11.95 2.71
C ILE A 79 -11.00 10.74 2.66
N ASP A 80 -11.26 9.72 3.48
CA ASP A 80 -10.42 8.53 3.54
C ASP A 80 -10.47 7.70 2.24
N GLY A 81 -11.63 7.63 1.58
CA GLY A 81 -11.81 6.90 0.33
C GLY A 81 -11.09 7.57 -0.84
N MET A 82 -11.19 8.90 -0.95
CA MET A 82 -10.43 9.70 -1.90
C MET A 82 -8.93 9.63 -1.66
N MET A 83 -8.50 9.55 -0.40
CA MET A 83 -7.10 9.35 -0.04
C MET A 83 -6.58 7.99 -0.55
N ILE A 84 -7.33 6.90 -0.39
CA ILE A 84 -6.93 5.57 -0.89
C ILE A 84 -6.82 5.56 -2.41
N LEU A 85 -7.80 6.14 -3.11
CA LEU A 85 -7.77 6.26 -4.56
C LEU A 85 -6.57 7.10 -5.03
N GLY A 86 -6.34 8.25 -4.39
CA GLY A 86 -5.19 9.12 -4.66
C GLY A 86 -3.85 8.42 -4.40
N MET A 87 -3.73 7.67 -3.32
CA MET A 87 -2.54 6.86 -3.00
C MET A 87 -2.28 5.81 -4.07
N PHE A 88 -3.32 5.03 -4.45
CA PHE A 88 -3.19 4.01 -5.48
C PHE A 88 -2.78 4.61 -6.84
N GLY A 89 -3.45 5.70 -7.26
CA GLY A 89 -3.12 6.42 -8.49
C GLY A 89 -1.73 7.01 -8.50
N GLY A 90 -1.32 7.64 -7.39
CA GLY A 90 0.01 8.23 -7.21
C GLY A 90 1.12 7.18 -7.26
N CYS A 91 0.96 6.07 -6.53
CA CYS A 91 1.90 4.95 -6.58
C CYS A 91 1.97 4.33 -7.98
N PHE A 92 0.85 4.19 -8.67
CA PHE A 92 0.81 3.65 -10.03
C PHE A 92 1.50 4.57 -11.04
N ALA A 93 1.23 5.89 -10.98
CA ALA A 93 1.90 6.89 -11.80
C ALA A 93 3.42 6.90 -11.56
N ALA A 94 3.86 6.88 -10.29
CA ALA A 94 5.27 6.80 -9.94
C ALA A 94 5.94 5.52 -10.45
N ALA A 95 5.27 4.36 -10.33
CA ALA A 95 5.78 3.09 -10.85
C ALA A 95 5.91 3.10 -12.38
N LEU A 96 5.00 3.77 -13.09
CA LEU A 96 5.04 3.97 -14.53
C LEU A 96 6.18 4.91 -14.95
N TRP A 97 6.41 6.01 -14.22
CA TRP A 97 7.54 6.92 -14.47
C TRP A 97 8.90 6.26 -14.24
N ALA A 98 9.00 5.42 -13.20
CA ALA A 98 10.19 4.62 -12.92
C ALA A 98 10.36 3.43 -13.90
N ASN A 99 9.40 3.20 -14.82
CA ASN A 99 9.39 2.08 -15.75
C ASN A 99 9.47 0.69 -15.05
N ASN A 100 9.09 0.62 -13.78
CA ASN A 100 9.26 -0.57 -12.93
C ASN A 100 8.00 -1.45 -12.85
N VAL A 101 6.93 -1.13 -13.59
CA VAL A 101 5.73 -1.97 -13.66
C VAL A 101 6.05 -3.28 -14.41
N LYS A 102 6.05 -4.38 -13.66
CA LYS A 102 6.18 -5.75 -14.17
C LYS A 102 5.13 -6.62 -13.48
N LEU A 103 4.20 -7.16 -14.25
CA LEU A 103 3.24 -8.14 -13.73
C LEU A 103 4.01 -9.44 -13.44
N ARG A 104 4.17 -9.77 -12.16
CA ARG A 104 4.89 -10.98 -11.73
C ARG A 104 3.89 -12.02 -11.26
N MET A 105 3.59 -12.98 -12.13
CA MET A 105 2.76 -14.12 -11.73
C MET A 105 3.53 -15.03 -10.76
N PRO A 106 2.93 -15.42 -9.62
CA PRO A 106 3.55 -16.36 -8.69
C PRO A 106 3.66 -17.75 -9.32
N ARG A 107 4.87 -18.30 -9.34
CA ARG A 107 5.15 -19.63 -9.94
C ARG A 107 4.69 -20.83 -9.08
N SER A 108 4.33 -20.60 -7.81
CA SER A 108 3.98 -21.68 -6.87
C SER A 108 2.65 -21.42 -6.20
N ARG A 109 1.79 -22.45 -6.16
CA ARG A 109 0.49 -22.43 -5.47
C ARG A 109 0.63 -22.19 -3.96
N ILE A 110 1.71 -22.68 -3.35
CA ILE A 110 2.01 -22.48 -1.92
C ILE A 110 2.14 -20.99 -1.60
N ARG A 111 2.78 -20.21 -2.48
CA ARG A 111 2.92 -18.75 -2.29
C ARG A 111 1.57 -18.04 -2.38
N ILE A 112 0.67 -18.52 -3.24
CA ILE A 112 -0.68 -17.95 -3.38
C ILE A 112 -1.46 -18.19 -2.09
N VAL A 113 -1.47 -19.43 -1.60
CA VAL A 113 -2.15 -19.79 -0.34
C VAL A 113 -1.56 -19.00 0.84
N GLN A 114 -0.23 -18.89 0.95
CA GLN A 114 0.42 -18.08 1.98
C GLN A 114 0.02 -16.61 1.92
N ALA A 115 -0.08 -16.03 0.72
CA ALA A 115 -0.48 -14.64 0.55
C ALA A 115 -1.95 -14.42 0.95
N VAL A 116 -2.84 -15.35 0.60
CA VAL A 116 -4.27 -15.28 0.96
C VAL A 116 -4.46 -15.45 2.47
N VAL A 117 -3.92 -16.52 3.06
CA VAL A 117 -4.03 -16.80 4.50
C VAL A 117 -3.34 -15.71 5.32
N GLY A 118 -2.13 -15.29 4.91
CA GLY A 118 -1.41 -14.19 5.56
C GLY A 118 -2.17 -12.87 5.48
N GLY A 119 -2.81 -12.58 4.34
CA GLY A 119 -3.67 -11.40 4.18
C GLY A 119 -4.89 -11.43 5.10
N MET A 120 -5.55 -12.58 5.24
CA MET A 120 -6.69 -12.75 6.16
C MET A 120 -6.27 -12.51 7.62
N ILE A 121 -5.15 -13.12 8.05
CA ILE A 121 -4.64 -12.95 9.42
C ILE A 121 -4.22 -11.49 9.67
N ALA A 122 -3.53 -10.87 8.72
CA ALA A 122 -3.10 -9.47 8.82
C ALA A 122 -4.30 -8.51 8.88
N GLY A 123 -5.33 -8.75 8.05
CA GLY A 123 -6.55 -7.96 8.06
C GLY A 123 -7.33 -8.09 9.36
N PHE A 124 -7.47 -9.32 9.87
CA PHE A 124 -8.09 -9.59 11.17
C PHE A 124 -7.34 -8.89 12.31
N GLY A 125 -6.01 -9.02 12.36
CA GLY A 125 -5.17 -8.36 13.35
C GLY A 125 -5.23 -6.83 13.28
N ALA A 126 -5.19 -6.26 12.07
CA ALA A 126 -5.33 -4.81 11.87
C ALA A 126 -6.67 -4.29 12.42
N ARG A 127 -7.74 -5.09 12.35
CA ARG A 127 -9.04 -4.67 12.86
C ARG A 127 -9.19 -4.84 14.37
N LEU A 128 -8.64 -5.91 14.95
CA LEU A 128 -8.53 -6.03 16.41
C LEU A 128 -7.73 -4.89 17.04
N ALA A 129 -6.65 -4.47 16.38
CA ALA A 129 -5.83 -3.36 16.84
C ALA A 129 -6.41 -1.97 16.54
N MET A 130 -7.52 -1.88 15.80
CA MET A 130 -8.16 -0.63 15.36
C MET A 130 -7.21 0.33 14.64
N GLY A 131 -6.27 -0.19 13.85
CA GLY A 131 -5.23 0.63 13.21
C GLY A 131 -4.51 -0.04 12.05
N CYS A 132 -3.59 0.69 11.43
CA CYS A 132 -2.61 0.15 10.48
C CYS A 132 -1.21 0.59 10.91
N ASN A 133 -0.20 -0.07 10.34
CA ASN A 133 1.21 0.25 10.61
C ASN A 133 1.54 1.72 10.36
N LEU A 134 0.98 2.31 9.28
CA LEU A 134 1.24 3.72 8.94
C LEU A 134 0.70 4.67 10.02
N ALA A 135 -0.57 4.52 10.40
CA ALA A 135 -1.20 5.36 11.42
C ALA A 135 -0.51 5.17 12.78
N ALA A 136 -0.30 3.92 13.22
CA ALA A 136 0.32 3.67 14.51
C ALA A 136 1.72 4.28 14.62
N PHE A 137 2.57 4.14 13.59
CA PHE A 137 3.95 4.63 13.65
C PHE A 137 4.10 6.12 13.42
N PHE A 138 3.36 6.69 12.47
CA PHE A 138 3.56 8.09 12.10
C PHE A 138 2.62 9.06 12.82
N THR A 139 1.49 8.63 13.36
CA THR A 139 0.60 9.49 14.16
C THR A 139 0.57 9.06 15.63
N GLY A 140 0.42 7.76 15.89
CA GLY A 140 0.28 7.24 17.25
C GLY A 140 1.51 7.42 18.15
N ILE A 141 2.71 7.12 17.64
CA ILE A 141 3.97 7.26 18.40
C ILE A 141 4.29 8.74 18.71
N PRO A 142 4.24 9.70 17.75
CA PRO A 142 4.47 11.11 18.05
C PRO A 142 3.45 11.72 19.03
N GLN A 143 2.23 11.18 19.07
CA GLN A 143 1.20 11.55 20.06
C GLN A 143 1.43 10.89 21.43
N PHE A 144 2.53 10.16 21.62
CA PHE A 144 2.88 9.41 22.84
C PHE A 144 1.77 8.44 23.29
N SER A 145 1.02 7.87 22.35
CA SER A 145 -0.02 6.90 22.67
C SER A 145 0.60 5.57 23.11
N LEU A 146 0.29 5.12 24.32
CA LEU A 146 0.72 3.81 24.82
C LEU A 146 0.25 2.66 23.91
N HIS A 147 -0.97 2.75 23.37
CA HIS A 147 -1.50 1.76 22.42
C HIS A 147 -0.61 1.59 21.20
N ALA A 148 -0.10 2.69 20.64
CA ALA A 148 0.78 2.66 19.48
C ALA A 148 2.12 1.98 19.76
N TRP A 149 2.68 2.17 20.96
CA TRP A 149 3.90 1.49 21.39
C TRP A 149 3.70 -0.02 21.57
N PHE A 150 2.61 -0.45 22.22
CA PHE A 150 2.28 -1.86 22.33
C PHE A 150 2.03 -2.49 20.95
N PHE A 151 1.29 -1.79 20.08
CA PHE A 151 1.06 -2.23 18.71
C PHE A 151 2.37 -2.38 17.94
N ALA A 152 3.31 -1.46 18.11
CA ALA A 152 4.62 -1.52 17.46
C ALA A 152 5.43 -2.74 17.86
N LEU A 153 5.53 -2.99 19.17
CA LEU A 153 6.24 -4.15 19.71
C LEU A 153 5.58 -5.46 19.27
N ALA A 154 4.25 -5.55 19.40
CA ALA A 154 3.50 -6.72 18.98
C ALA A 154 3.66 -6.99 17.46
N THR A 155 3.63 -5.94 16.64
CA THR A 155 3.83 -6.05 15.18
C THR A 155 5.26 -6.50 14.84
N ALA A 156 6.27 -5.99 15.55
CA ALA A 156 7.66 -6.40 15.36
C ALA A 156 7.86 -7.89 15.71
N ILE A 157 7.36 -8.32 16.87
CA ILE A 157 7.42 -9.72 17.32
C ILE A 157 6.64 -10.62 16.36
N GLY A 158 5.39 -10.25 16.02
CA GLY A 158 4.55 -11.02 15.11
C GLY A 158 5.16 -11.16 13.71
N SER A 159 5.76 -10.08 13.19
CA SER A 159 6.47 -10.12 11.89
C SER A 159 7.70 -11.02 11.92
N TRP A 160 8.45 -11.01 13.03
CA TRP A 160 9.60 -11.89 13.23
C TRP A 160 9.19 -13.37 13.27
N PHE A 161 8.15 -13.71 14.05
CA PHE A 161 7.61 -15.06 14.09
C PHE A 161 7.02 -15.50 12.75
N GLY A 162 6.27 -14.62 12.06
CA GLY A 162 5.73 -14.91 10.73
C GLY A 162 6.81 -15.16 9.69
N ALA A 163 7.89 -14.37 9.70
CA ALA A 163 9.06 -14.60 8.85
C ALA A 163 9.73 -15.94 9.18
N ARG A 164 9.89 -16.27 10.46
CA ARG A 164 10.47 -17.56 10.87
C ARG A 164 9.60 -18.75 10.45
N PHE A 165 8.28 -18.63 10.59
CA PHE A 165 7.32 -19.68 10.24
C PHE A 165 7.28 -19.94 8.73
N THR A 166 7.28 -18.89 7.91
CA THR A 166 7.28 -19.03 6.45
C THR A 166 8.59 -19.60 5.89
N LEU A 167 9.68 -19.54 6.66
CA LEU A 167 10.97 -20.15 6.32
C LEU A 167 11.06 -21.64 6.65
N LEU A 168 10.06 -22.23 7.32
CA LEU A 168 10.03 -23.65 7.64
C LEU A 168 10.02 -24.50 6.35
N PRO A 169 10.66 -25.69 6.35
CA PRO A 169 10.87 -26.51 5.17
C PRO A 169 9.57 -26.92 4.46
N MET A 170 8.46 -27.05 5.20
CA MET A 170 7.13 -27.36 4.66
C MET A 170 6.52 -26.22 3.83
N PHE A 171 6.90 -24.97 4.10
CA PHE A 171 6.38 -23.75 3.46
C PHE A 171 7.37 -23.14 2.47
N ARG A 172 8.57 -23.71 2.38
CA ARG A 172 9.64 -23.25 1.50
C ARG A 172 9.30 -23.62 0.06
N ILE A 173 9.19 -22.61 -0.78
CA ILE A 173 8.96 -22.81 -2.21
C ILE A 173 10.18 -23.54 -2.77
N PRO A 174 10.03 -24.62 -3.56
CA PRO A 174 11.14 -25.21 -4.28
C PRO A 174 11.61 -24.22 -5.33
N VAL A 175 12.55 -23.35 -4.96
CA VAL A 175 13.22 -22.45 -5.89
C VAL A 175 14.17 -23.32 -6.71
N LYS A 176 13.71 -23.80 -7.86
CA LYS A 176 14.61 -24.35 -8.88
C LYS A 176 15.50 -23.20 -9.34
N MET A 177 16.69 -23.10 -8.75
CA MET A 177 17.71 -22.15 -9.18
C MET A 177 18.20 -22.60 -10.55
N GLN A 178 17.73 -21.93 -11.60
CA GLN A 178 18.25 -22.12 -12.93
C GLN A 178 19.61 -21.39 -12.99
N LYS A 179 20.71 -22.13 -13.12
CA LYS A 179 22.03 -21.54 -13.35
C LYS A 179 21.96 -20.76 -14.66
N VAL A 180 22.07 -19.43 -14.57
CA VAL A 180 22.21 -18.58 -15.75
C VAL A 180 23.70 -18.36 -15.95
N SER A 181 24.25 -18.87 -17.06
CA SER A 181 25.68 -18.80 -17.35
C SER A 181 26.17 -17.41 -17.76
N ALA A 182 25.25 -16.48 -18.05
CA ALA A 182 25.55 -15.12 -18.44
C ALA A 182 24.46 -14.17 -17.92
N ALA A 183 24.83 -12.94 -17.54
CA ALA A 183 23.85 -11.92 -17.24
C ALA A 183 22.97 -11.71 -18.48
N SER A 184 21.64 -11.83 -18.31
CA SER A 184 20.71 -11.49 -19.39
C SER A 184 21.00 -10.05 -19.83
N PRO A 185 21.18 -9.78 -21.13
CA PRO A 185 21.40 -8.41 -21.59
C PRO A 185 20.21 -7.55 -21.14
N LEU A 186 20.51 -6.38 -20.59
CA LEU A 186 19.50 -5.39 -20.25
C LEU A 186 18.84 -4.92 -21.55
N THR A 187 17.77 -5.59 -21.99
CA THR A 187 16.95 -5.15 -23.12
C THR A 187 16.19 -3.89 -22.70
N GLN A 188 16.87 -2.75 -22.74
CA GLN A 188 16.23 -1.46 -22.56
C GLN A 188 15.45 -1.16 -23.85
N LYS A 189 14.12 -1.32 -23.81
CA LYS A 189 13.23 -0.90 -24.89
C LYS A 189 12.88 0.58 -24.69
N PRO A 190 13.54 1.53 -25.37
CA PRO A 190 13.36 2.96 -25.11
C PRO A 190 11.92 3.43 -25.41
N ASP A 191 11.26 2.83 -26.40
CA ASP A 191 9.88 3.16 -26.78
C ASP A 191 8.86 2.72 -25.72
N GLN A 192 9.10 1.56 -25.10
CA GLN A 192 8.28 1.08 -23.99
C GLN A 192 8.41 2.01 -22.77
N ALA A 193 9.61 2.51 -22.49
CA ALA A 193 9.85 3.48 -21.42
C ALA A 193 9.17 4.83 -21.70
N ARG A 194 9.21 5.33 -22.94
CA ARG A 194 8.50 6.55 -23.36
C ARG A 194 6.98 6.41 -23.26
N ARG A 195 6.42 5.27 -23.68
CA ARG A 195 4.97 5.01 -23.59
C ARG A 195 4.49 4.89 -22.15
N ARG A 196 5.21 4.15 -21.30
CA ARG A 196 4.89 4.03 -19.87
C ARG A 196 4.99 5.37 -19.14
N PHE A 197 5.99 6.19 -19.50
CA PHE A 197 6.11 7.54 -18.95
C PHE A 197 4.92 8.43 -19.33
N ARG A 198 4.48 8.42 -20.60
CA ARG A 198 3.27 9.14 -21.05
C ARG A 198 2.01 8.65 -20.33
N LEU A 199 1.85 7.33 -20.18
CA LEU A 199 0.76 6.75 -19.40
C LEU A 199 0.80 7.21 -17.93
N GLY A 200 1.99 7.26 -17.32
CA GLY A 200 2.16 7.79 -15.96
C GLY A 200 1.73 9.24 -15.84
N MET A 201 2.06 10.08 -16.84
CA MET A 201 1.60 11.48 -16.87
C MET A 201 0.09 11.58 -17.06
N LEU A 202 -0.51 10.77 -17.93
CA LEU A 202 -1.96 10.75 -18.14
C LEU A 202 -2.71 10.32 -16.88
N VAL A 203 -2.23 9.28 -16.18
CA VAL A 203 -2.80 8.85 -14.89
C VAL A 203 -2.67 9.96 -13.87
N PHE A 204 -1.49 10.58 -13.74
CA PHE A 204 -1.28 11.67 -12.79
C PHE A 204 -2.19 12.87 -13.06
N ILE A 205 -2.28 13.32 -14.31
CA ILE A 205 -3.15 14.42 -14.72
C ILE A 205 -4.62 14.05 -14.51
N GLY A 206 -5.04 12.83 -14.88
CA GLY A 206 -6.41 12.36 -14.66
C GLY A 206 -6.79 12.33 -13.18
N MET A 207 -5.88 11.90 -12.30
CA MET A 207 -6.11 11.88 -10.86
C MET A 207 -6.14 13.29 -10.25
N MET A 208 -5.42 14.26 -10.83
CA MET A 208 -5.51 15.67 -10.40
C MET A 208 -6.74 16.39 -10.97
N ALA A 209 -7.16 16.03 -12.19
CA ALA A 209 -8.28 16.65 -12.90
C ALA A 209 -9.65 16.14 -12.43
N GLY A 210 -9.75 14.89 -11.94
CA GLY A 210 -10.98 14.31 -11.38
C GLY A 210 -11.42 14.91 -10.03
N ARG A 211 -10.92 16.09 -9.69
CA ARG A 211 -11.19 16.83 -8.45
C ARG A 211 -11.93 18.16 -8.69
N TYR A 212 -12.41 18.38 -9.91
CA TYR A 212 -13.35 19.44 -10.27
C TYR A 212 -14.64 18.83 -10.80
#